data_AF-A0AAD9VGR0-F1
#
_entry.id   AF-A0AAD9VGR0-F1
#
_cell.length_a   1.000
_cell.length_b   1.000
_cell.length_c   1.000
_cell.angle_alpha   90.00
_cell.angle_beta   90.00
_cell.angle_gamma   90.00
#
_symmetry.space_group_name_H-M   'P 1'
#
loop_
_entity.id
_entity.type
_entity.pdbx_description
1 polymer ?
#
loop_
_entity_poly.entity_id
_entity_poly.type
_entity_poly.pdbx_seq_one_letter_code
_entity_poly.pdbx_strand_id
1 'polypeptide(L)'
;MAASHSTKRKFSSERAKGYYQLNDAEPKFAAEYLGMILVDELFQPEKGQAISARCVDKLSPVMNRKRKERKVSLLISSNISRGITVTEIPNNEEVCYELHRVAYCSTDVRNHAIFSFIAECNNELQCHVFAFKSEETSKAACLAVSNAFLSAHEERLRKQKRESRRSRQEVTTVDPLET
;
A
#
# COMPACT_ATOMS: atom_id res chain seq x y z
N MET A 1 2.24 -52.88 -32.55
CA MET A 1 2.18 -52.12 -31.27
C MET A 1 2.87 -50.78 -31.50
N ALA A 2 2.10 -49.68 -31.54
CA ALA A 2 2.59 -48.37 -31.93
C ALA A 2 3.31 -47.66 -30.76
N ALA A 3 4.55 -47.25 -30.97
CA ALA A 3 5.30 -46.43 -30.02
C ALA A 3 4.85 -44.96 -30.13
N SER A 4 4.16 -44.49 -29.09
CA SER A 4 3.70 -43.11 -28.96
C SER A 4 4.88 -42.20 -28.57
N HIS A 5 5.49 -41.53 -29.55
CA HIS A 5 6.42 -40.43 -29.30
C HIS A 5 5.65 -39.17 -28.88
N SER A 6 5.55 -38.95 -27.56
CA SER A 6 5.13 -37.66 -27.00
C SER A 6 6.25 -36.64 -27.17
N THR A 7 6.11 -35.77 -28.17
CA THR A 7 6.91 -34.57 -28.31
C THR A 7 6.56 -33.62 -27.16
N LYS A 8 7.37 -33.64 -26.10
CA LYS A 8 7.33 -32.60 -25.05
C LYS A 8 7.76 -31.28 -25.69
N ARG A 9 6.79 -30.52 -26.22
CA ARG A 9 6.99 -29.11 -26.54
C ARG A 9 7.33 -28.40 -25.23
N LYS A 10 8.59 -28.02 -25.07
CA LYS A 10 9.02 -27.09 -24.03
C LYS A 10 8.35 -25.76 -24.36
N PHE A 11 7.26 -25.44 -23.67
CA PHE A 11 6.78 -24.06 -23.60
C PHE A 11 7.87 -23.25 -22.92
N SER A 12 8.72 -22.64 -23.74
CA SER A 12 9.61 -21.56 -23.31
C SER A 12 8.72 -20.50 -22.68
N SER A 13 8.89 -20.27 -21.37
CA SER A 13 8.21 -19.19 -20.68
C SER A 13 8.87 -17.87 -21.10
N GLU A 14 8.52 -17.41 -22.29
CA GLU A 14 8.58 -15.98 -22.59
C GLU A 14 7.70 -15.29 -21.55
N ARG A 15 8.37 -14.72 -20.55
CA ARG A 15 7.79 -13.89 -19.51
C ARG A 15 7.00 -12.77 -20.19
N ALA A 16 5.69 -12.97 -20.31
CA ALA A 16 4.75 -11.96 -20.73
C ALA A 16 4.85 -10.79 -19.75
N LYS A 17 5.45 -9.69 -20.22
CA LYS A 17 5.47 -8.39 -19.57
C LYS A 17 4.02 -7.94 -19.36
N GLY A 18 3.48 -8.00 -18.14
CA GLY A 18 2.21 -7.35 -17.85
C GLY A 18 1.38 -7.90 -16.69
N TYR A 19 1.60 -9.12 -16.23
CA TYR A 19 0.78 -9.66 -15.14
C TYR A 19 1.43 -9.42 -13.77
N TYR A 20 0.90 -8.46 -13.01
CA TYR A 20 1.17 -8.38 -11.58
C TYR A 20 0.47 -9.56 -10.90
N GLN A 21 1.23 -10.38 -10.19
CA GLN A 21 0.65 -11.39 -9.32
C GLN A 21 0.10 -10.67 -8.10
N LEU A 22 -1.23 -10.54 -8.02
CA LEU A 22 -1.94 -9.96 -6.85
C LEU A 22 -1.61 -10.67 -5.52
N ASN A 23 -0.94 -11.83 -5.59
CA ASN A 23 -0.52 -12.66 -4.47
C ASN A 23 0.99 -12.57 -4.17
N ASP A 24 1.73 -11.68 -4.84
CA ASP A 24 3.10 -11.40 -4.41
C ASP A 24 3.05 -10.88 -2.98
N ALA A 25 3.94 -11.38 -2.11
CA ALA A 25 3.91 -11.04 -0.69
C ALA A 25 4.18 -9.55 -0.47
N GLU A 26 4.98 -8.94 -1.36
CA GLU A 26 5.38 -7.53 -1.29
C GLU A 26 5.44 -6.91 -2.69
N PRO A 27 4.28 -6.64 -3.33
CA PRO A 27 4.24 -6.21 -4.72
C PRO A 27 4.91 -4.85 -4.91
N LYS A 28 5.62 -4.71 -6.04
CA LYS A 28 6.38 -3.52 -6.43
C LYS A 28 5.82 -2.90 -7.70
N PHE A 29 5.54 -1.61 -7.66
CA PHE A 29 4.95 -0.84 -8.75
C PHE A 29 5.84 0.34 -9.12
N ALA A 30 5.98 0.61 -10.42
CA ALA A 30 6.66 1.79 -10.91
C ALA A 30 5.64 2.91 -11.14
N ALA A 31 5.90 4.09 -10.59
CA ALA A 31 5.04 5.26 -10.70
C ALA A 31 5.86 6.53 -10.85
N GLU A 32 5.20 7.62 -11.20
CA GLU A 32 5.73 8.97 -11.10
C GLU A 32 5.14 9.63 -9.85
N TYR A 33 6.00 10.23 -9.03
CA TYR A 33 5.57 10.97 -7.87
C TYR A 33 5.23 12.42 -8.24
N LEU A 34 3.95 12.77 -8.11
CA LEU A 34 3.45 14.10 -8.46
C LEU A 34 3.68 15.11 -7.34
N GLY A 35 3.68 14.65 -6.09
CA GLY A 35 3.96 15.48 -4.92
C GLY A 35 3.17 15.08 -3.69
N MET A 36 3.30 15.94 -2.68
CA MET A 36 2.60 15.84 -1.40
C MET A 36 1.89 17.15 -1.09
N ILE A 37 0.74 17.05 -0.42
CA ILE A 37 -0.01 18.17 0.14
C ILE A 37 -0.36 17.88 1.59
N LEU A 38 -0.11 18.85 2.47
CA LEU A 38 -0.56 18.82 3.86
C LEU A 38 -2.09 18.90 3.92
N VAL A 39 -2.68 18.06 4.77
CA VAL A 39 -4.11 17.98 5.01
C VAL A 39 -4.40 18.66 6.35
N ASP A 40 -4.73 19.95 6.28
CA ASP A 40 -5.02 20.77 7.46
C ASP A 40 -6.43 20.53 8.04
N GLU A 41 -7.30 19.87 7.28
CA GLU A 41 -8.65 19.55 7.71
C GLU A 41 -8.66 18.32 8.61
N LEU A 42 -9.51 18.35 9.65
CA LEU A 42 -9.79 17.17 10.47
C LEU A 42 -10.22 16.02 9.56
N PHE A 43 -9.35 15.01 9.46
CA PHE A 43 -9.54 13.91 8.55
C PHE A 43 -10.65 12.99 9.04
N GLN A 44 -11.70 12.89 8.22
CA GLN A 44 -12.79 11.95 8.39
C GLN A 44 -12.75 10.98 7.21
N PRO A 45 -12.71 9.65 7.43
CA PRO A 45 -12.64 8.67 6.35
C PRO A 45 -13.71 8.85 5.27
N GLU A 46 -14.92 9.30 5.63
CA GLU A 46 -16.03 9.55 4.70
C GLU A 46 -15.72 10.68 3.70
N LYS A 47 -14.83 11.61 4.10
CA LYS A 47 -14.37 12.73 3.27
C LYS A 47 -13.07 12.42 2.53
N GLY A 48 -12.49 11.23 2.74
CA GLY A 48 -11.18 10.86 2.17
C GLY A 48 -11.12 11.03 0.65
N GLN A 49 -12.18 10.65 -0.06
CA GLN A 49 -12.28 10.81 -1.51
C GLN A 49 -12.23 12.28 -1.94
N ALA A 50 -12.98 13.16 -1.26
CA ALA A 50 -13.03 14.59 -1.58
C ALA A 50 -11.71 15.28 -1.26
N ILE A 51 -11.09 14.93 -0.13
CA ILE A 51 -9.77 15.44 0.28
C ILE A 51 -8.71 15.02 -0.74
N SER A 52 -8.68 13.73 -1.11
CA SER A 52 -7.76 13.21 -2.11
C SER A 52 -7.94 13.92 -3.47
N ALA A 53 -9.16 14.02 -3.98
CA ALA A 53 -9.45 14.69 -5.25
C ALA A 53 -8.96 16.15 -5.25
N ARG A 54 -9.18 16.89 -4.14
CA ARG A 54 -8.68 18.25 -3.99
C ARG A 54 -7.15 18.33 -4.00
N CYS A 55 -6.47 17.35 -3.40
CA CYS A 55 -5.01 17.27 -3.44
C CYS A 55 -4.49 17.00 -4.87
N VAL A 56 -5.14 16.07 -5.59
CA VAL A 56 -4.86 15.81 -7.00
C VAL A 56 -5.06 17.08 -7.84
N ASP A 57 -6.14 17.81 -7.62
CA ASP A 57 -6.44 19.07 -8.31
C ASP A 57 -5.38 20.13 -8.09
N LYS A 58 -4.91 20.30 -6.85
CA LYS A 58 -3.83 21.24 -6.52
C LYS A 58 -2.48 20.83 -7.15
N LEU A 59 -2.25 19.54 -7.36
CA LEU A 59 -1.03 19.02 -8.01
C LEU A 59 -1.17 18.93 -9.55
N SER A 60 -2.37 18.99 -10.10
CA SER A 60 -2.57 18.94 -11.56
C SER A 60 -1.86 20.04 -12.35
N PRO A 61 -1.75 21.31 -11.88
CA PRO A 61 -0.94 22.32 -12.57
C PRO A 61 0.56 22.02 -12.48
N VAL A 62 0.99 21.27 -11.45
CA VAL A 62 2.37 20.80 -11.31
C VAL A 62 2.67 19.75 -12.38
N MET A 63 1.71 18.88 -12.72
CA MET A 63 1.79 17.92 -13.84
C MET A 63 1.93 18.62 -15.21
N ASN A 64 1.26 19.76 -15.39
CA ASN A 64 1.27 20.50 -16.67
C ASN A 64 2.50 21.39 -16.86
N ARG A 65 3.23 21.70 -15.79
CA ARG A 65 4.53 22.38 -15.88
C ARG A 65 5.57 21.28 -16.14
N LYS A 66 6.45 21.46 -17.13
CA LYS A 66 7.55 20.54 -17.49
C LYS A 66 8.55 20.34 -16.33
N ARG A 67 8.12 19.74 -15.21
CA ARG A 67 9.00 19.26 -14.15
C ARG A 67 9.65 17.95 -14.60
N LYS A 68 10.83 17.71 -14.03
CA LYS A 68 11.56 16.46 -14.22
C LYS A 68 10.72 15.33 -13.61
N GLU A 69 10.38 14.33 -14.42
CA GLU A 69 9.66 13.12 -13.99
C GLU A 69 10.35 12.52 -12.76
N ARG A 70 9.70 12.56 -11.59
CA ARG A 70 10.21 11.92 -10.37
C ARG A 70 9.78 10.46 -10.37
N LYS A 71 10.57 9.63 -11.05
CA LYS A 71 10.32 8.19 -11.11
C LYS A 71 10.54 7.58 -9.74
N VAL A 72 9.53 6.87 -9.25
CA VAL A 72 9.57 6.19 -7.97
C VAL A 72 9.17 4.73 -8.15
N SER A 73 9.62 3.91 -7.20
CA SER A 73 9.07 2.59 -7.00
C SER A 73 8.29 2.54 -5.70
N LEU A 74 7.06 2.08 -5.79
CA LEU A 74 6.18 1.81 -4.66
C LEU A 74 6.25 0.33 -4.35
N LEU A 75 6.66 -0.01 -3.14
CA LEU A 75 6.57 -1.36 -2.62
C LEU A 75 5.51 -1.36 -1.51
N ILE A 76 4.66 -2.38 -1.51
CA ILE A 76 3.58 -2.51 -0.53
C ILE A 76 3.84 -3.78 0.27
N SER A 77 3.92 -3.68 1.58
CA SER A 77 4.11 -4.79 2.50
C SER A 77 2.93 -4.90 3.45
N SER A 78 2.48 -6.12 3.71
CA SER A 78 1.50 -6.42 4.75
C SER A 78 2.08 -6.30 6.17
N ASN A 79 3.40 -6.14 6.30
CA ASN A 79 4.05 -5.90 7.58
C ASN A 79 3.65 -4.51 8.12
N ILE A 80 3.05 -4.48 9.32
CA ILE A 80 2.58 -3.27 10.00
C ILE A 80 3.66 -2.20 10.16
N SER A 81 4.91 -2.62 10.39
CA SER A 81 6.05 -1.74 10.60
C SER A 81 6.70 -1.25 9.30
N ARG A 82 6.27 -1.74 8.13
CA ARG A 82 6.80 -1.29 6.84
C ARG A 82 5.76 -0.60 5.97
N GLY A 83 4.57 -1.20 5.83
CA GLY A 83 3.46 -0.63 5.07
C GLY A 83 3.82 -0.29 3.62
N ILE A 84 3.90 1.00 3.30
CA ILE A 84 4.21 1.49 1.95
C ILE A 84 5.63 2.04 1.94
N THR A 85 6.47 1.52 1.05
CA THR A 85 7.82 2.01 0.80
C THR A 85 7.88 2.74 -0.52
N VAL A 86 8.34 3.98 -0.52
CA VAL A 86 8.53 4.82 -1.72
C VAL A 86 10.02 5.01 -1.95
N THR A 87 10.56 4.47 -3.05
CA THR A 87 11.97 4.61 -3.42
C THR A 87 12.11 5.52 -4.63
N GLU A 88 12.86 6.63 -4.54
CA GLU A 88 13.14 7.52 -5.66
C GLU A 88 14.26 6.98 -6.57
N ILE A 89 14.06 7.06 -7.88
CA ILE A 89 15.00 6.57 -8.90
C ILE A 89 15.61 7.77 -9.63
N PRO A 90 16.95 7.86 -9.78
CA PRO A 90 17.96 6.84 -9.48
C PRO A 90 18.63 6.98 -8.10
N ASN A 91 18.25 7.96 -7.29
CA ASN A 91 18.95 8.29 -6.05
C ASN A 91 18.88 7.17 -4.99
N ASN A 92 17.94 6.24 -5.12
CA ASN A 92 17.62 5.17 -4.18
C ASN A 92 17.31 5.69 -2.76
N GLU A 93 16.80 6.92 -2.67
CA GLU A 93 16.26 7.47 -1.43
C GLU A 93 14.93 6.78 -1.13
N GLU A 94 14.82 6.21 0.06
CA GLU A 94 13.67 5.42 0.47
C GLU A 94 12.95 6.08 1.65
N VAL A 95 11.63 6.19 1.52
CA VAL A 95 10.75 6.66 2.60
C VAL A 95 9.71 5.58 2.87
N CYS A 96 9.62 5.15 4.13
CA CYS A 96 8.68 4.14 4.58
C CYS A 96 7.54 4.77 5.36
N TYR A 97 6.32 4.38 5.01
CA TYR A 97 5.08 4.76 5.67
C TYR A 97 4.50 3.51 6.33
N GLU A 98 4.70 3.42 7.64
CA GLU A 98 4.17 2.32 8.45
C GLU A 98 2.66 2.21 8.25
N LEU A 99 2.17 0.99 8.11
CA LEU A 99 0.79 0.76 7.66
C LEU A 99 -0.24 1.36 8.62
N HIS A 100 0.06 1.42 9.91
CA HIS A 100 -0.83 2.00 10.92
C HIS A 100 -0.92 3.53 10.87
N ARG A 101 -0.02 4.21 10.15
CA ARG A 101 -0.04 5.66 9.93
C ARG A 101 -0.77 6.05 8.66
N VAL A 102 -0.95 5.11 7.74
CA VAL A 102 -1.72 5.36 6.52
C VAL A 102 -3.21 5.36 6.91
N ALA A 103 -3.88 6.47 6.70
CA ALA A 103 -5.27 6.68 7.10
C ALA A 103 -6.26 6.35 5.97
N TYR A 104 -5.84 6.50 4.72
CA TYR A 104 -6.70 6.32 3.55
C TYR A 104 -5.90 6.08 2.29
N CYS A 105 -6.48 5.33 1.34
CA CYS A 105 -5.94 5.18 -0.01
C CYS A 105 -7.08 5.13 -1.02
N SER A 106 -6.85 5.70 -2.20
CA SER A 106 -7.83 5.71 -3.29
C SER A 106 -7.16 5.96 -4.64
N THR A 107 -7.83 5.52 -5.70
CA THR A 107 -7.58 6.00 -7.06
C THR A 107 -8.48 7.20 -7.34
N ASP A 108 -8.00 8.17 -8.12
CA ASP A 108 -8.82 9.31 -8.51
C ASP A 108 -10.01 8.88 -9.39
N VAL A 109 -11.15 9.56 -9.25
CA VAL A 109 -12.39 9.22 -9.97
C VAL A 109 -12.36 9.71 -11.41
N ARG A 110 -11.66 10.81 -11.69
CA ARG A 110 -11.60 11.39 -13.04
C ARG A 110 -10.46 10.77 -13.87
N ASN A 111 -9.37 10.38 -13.21
CA ASN A 111 -8.26 9.68 -13.84
C ASN A 111 -7.80 8.51 -12.97
N HIS A 112 -8.28 7.31 -13.27
CA HIS A 112 -7.94 6.12 -12.49
C HIS A 112 -6.46 5.70 -12.59
N ALA A 113 -5.66 6.29 -13.49
CA ALA A 113 -4.21 6.11 -13.49
C ALA A 113 -3.51 6.89 -12.37
N ILE A 114 -4.23 7.78 -11.67
CA ILE A 114 -3.75 8.47 -10.48
C ILE A 114 -4.17 7.67 -9.24
N PHE A 115 -3.20 7.44 -8.38
CA PHE A 115 -3.39 6.83 -7.07
C PHE A 115 -2.87 7.78 -6.00
N SER A 116 -3.52 7.76 -4.85
CA SER A 116 -3.14 8.57 -3.70
C SER A 116 -3.33 7.81 -2.41
N PHE A 117 -2.52 8.16 -1.43
CA PHE A 117 -2.76 7.77 -0.05
C PHE A 117 -2.55 8.95 0.89
N ILE A 118 -3.20 8.89 2.04
CA ILE A 118 -3.06 9.86 3.12
C ILE A 118 -2.39 9.14 4.27
N ALA A 119 -1.29 9.68 4.76
CA ALA A 119 -0.56 9.12 5.89
C ALA A 119 -0.17 10.20 6.88
N GLU A 120 -0.09 9.84 8.15
CA GLU A 120 0.46 10.68 9.19
C GLU A 120 1.99 10.59 9.19
N CYS A 121 2.65 11.72 8.97
CA CYS A 121 4.10 11.86 9.01
C CYS A 121 4.44 13.06 9.92
N ASN A 122 5.24 12.84 10.95
CA ASN A 122 5.64 13.88 11.91
C ASN A 122 4.45 14.64 12.53
N ASN A 123 3.37 13.92 12.88
CA ASN A 123 2.12 14.46 13.43
C ASN A 123 1.32 15.35 12.46
N GLU A 124 1.66 15.34 11.17
CA GLU A 124 0.92 16.02 10.12
C GLU A 124 0.33 14.99 9.16
N LEU A 125 -0.93 15.18 8.75
CA LEU A 125 -1.53 14.36 7.71
C LEU A 125 -1.08 14.85 6.34
N GLN A 126 -0.52 13.93 5.56
CA GLN A 126 0.07 14.21 4.26
C GLN A 126 -0.61 13.35 3.20
N CYS A 127 -1.12 13.98 2.15
CA CYS A 127 -1.64 13.31 0.98
C CYS A 127 -0.54 13.20 -0.08
N HIS A 128 -0.15 11.98 -0.42
CA HIS A 128 0.85 11.67 -1.45
C HIS A 128 0.15 11.21 -2.72
N VAL A 129 0.55 11.76 -3.86
CA VAL A 129 -0.09 11.50 -5.15
C VAL A 129 0.89 10.95 -6.18
N PHE A 130 0.46 9.92 -6.89
CA PHE A 130 1.27 9.16 -7.85
C PHE A 130 0.51 8.98 -9.15
N ALA A 131 1.21 9.12 -10.27
CA ALA A 131 0.72 8.78 -11.60
C ALA A 131 1.32 7.47 -12.07
N PHE A 132 0.49 6.58 -12.59
CA PHE A 132 0.87 5.29 -13.14
C PHE A 132 0.75 5.30 -14.66
N LYS A 133 1.44 4.35 -15.31
CA LYS A 133 1.35 4.18 -16.77
C LYS A 133 -0.01 3.67 -17.23
N SER A 134 -0.76 2.99 -16.36
CA SER A 134 -2.08 2.46 -16.67
C SER A 134 -2.98 2.47 -15.44
N GLU A 135 -4.29 2.56 -15.66
CA GLU A 135 -5.29 2.44 -14.60
C GLU A 135 -5.23 1.09 -13.89
N GLU A 136 -4.94 0.02 -14.63
CA GLU A 136 -4.82 -1.33 -14.07
C GLU A 136 -3.74 -1.38 -12.98
N THR A 137 -2.60 -0.74 -13.23
CA THR A 137 -1.48 -0.73 -12.28
C THR A 137 -1.82 0.11 -11.04
N SER A 138 -2.47 1.26 -11.25
CA SER A 138 -2.96 2.14 -10.17
C SER A 138 -4.00 1.45 -9.28
N LYS A 139 -4.99 0.79 -9.90
CA LYS A 139 -6.02 -0.01 -9.20
C LYS A 139 -5.40 -1.19 -8.46
N ALA A 140 -4.44 -1.89 -9.06
CA ALA A 140 -3.71 -2.98 -8.41
C ALA A 140 -2.91 -2.50 -7.20
N ALA A 141 -2.25 -1.33 -7.29
CA ALA A 141 -1.56 -0.73 -6.15
C ALA A 141 -2.54 -0.36 -5.03
N CYS A 142 -3.68 0.27 -5.36
CA CYS A 142 -4.71 0.60 -4.38
C CYS A 142 -5.28 -0.64 -3.69
N LEU A 143 -5.54 -1.70 -4.45
CA LEU A 143 -6.01 -2.97 -3.91
C LEU A 143 -4.96 -3.64 -3.01
N ALA A 144 -3.69 -3.61 -3.40
CA ALA A 144 -2.59 -4.14 -2.59
C ALA A 144 -2.48 -3.40 -1.25
N VAL A 145 -2.57 -2.07 -1.24
CA VAL A 145 -2.59 -1.28 0.01
C VAL A 145 -3.81 -1.66 0.86
N SER A 146 -4.99 -1.74 0.24
CA SER A 146 -6.23 -2.12 0.93
C SER A 146 -6.15 -3.51 1.56
N ASN A 147 -5.60 -4.48 0.85
CA ASN A 147 -5.42 -5.85 1.35
C ASN A 147 -4.37 -5.93 2.46
N ALA A 148 -3.29 -5.14 2.35
CA ALA A 148 -2.29 -5.02 3.40
C ALA A 148 -2.94 -4.51 4.70
N PHE A 149 -3.76 -3.45 4.62
CA PHE A 149 -4.51 -2.92 5.75
C PHE A 149 -5.42 -3.95 6.41
N LEU A 150 -6.22 -4.66 5.62
CA LEU A 150 -7.13 -5.69 6.14
C LEU A 150 -6.36 -6.78 6.88
N SER A 151 -5.26 -7.26 6.30
CA SER A 151 -4.40 -8.30 6.87
C SER A 151 -3.78 -7.85 8.20
N ALA A 152 -3.20 -6.64 8.21
CA ALA A 152 -2.61 -6.03 9.39
C ALA A 152 -3.63 -5.79 10.52
N HIS A 153 -4.83 -5.31 10.16
CA HIS A 153 -5.91 -5.11 11.12
C HIS A 153 -6.37 -6.44 11.74
N GLU A 154 -6.53 -7.48 10.92
CA GLU A 154 -6.86 -8.81 11.42
C GLU A 154 -5.78 -9.36 12.36
N GLU A 155 -4.51 -9.19 12.02
CA GLU A 155 -3.41 -9.62 12.88
C GLU A 155 -3.40 -8.87 14.23
N ARG A 156 -3.63 -7.56 14.22
CA ARG A 156 -3.77 -6.75 15.45
C ARG A 156 -4.92 -7.27 16.32
N LEU A 157 -6.09 -7.53 15.74
CA LEU A 157 -7.24 -8.08 16.49
C LEU A 157 -6.93 -9.47 17.08
N ARG A 158 -6.20 -10.32 16.34
CA ARG A 158 -5.76 -11.63 16.84
C ARG A 158 -4.78 -11.50 18.00
N LYS A 159 -3.84 -10.55 17.96
CA LYS A 159 -2.90 -10.26 19.06
C LYS A 159 -3.65 -9.76 20.30
N GLN A 160 -4.53 -8.77 20.16
CA GLN A 160 -5.35 -8.28 21.27
C GLN A 160 -6.20 -9.38 21.92
N LYS A 161 -6.81 -10.27 21.13
CA LYS A 161 -7.55 -11.41 21.67
C LYS A 161 -6.65 -12.39 22.43
N ARG A 162 -5.45 -12.67 21.93
CA ARG A 162 -4.48 -13.55 22.63
C ARG A 162 -3.98 -12.92 23.93
N GLU A 163 -3.70 -11.63 23.93
CA GLU A 163 -3.28 -10.88 25.12
C GLU A 163 -4.41 -10.86 26.17
N SER A 164 -5.65 -10.60 25.77
CA SER A 164 -6.81 -10.65 26.67
C SER A 164 -7.08 -12.02 27.31
N ARG A 165 -6.71 -13.11 26.61
CA ARG A 165 -6.80 -14.48 27.15
C ARG A 165 -5.66 -14.79 28.13
N ARG A 166 -4.44 -14.32 27.84
CA ARG A 166 -3.27 -14.49 28.71
C ARG A 166 -3.43 -13.70 30.01
N SER A 167 -3.89 -12.45 29.94
CA SER A 167 -4.16 -11.64 31.14
C SER A 167 -5.29 -12.21 32.01
N ARG A 168 -6.28 -12.90 31.42
CA ARG A 168 -7.29 -13.64 32.18
C ARG A 168 -6.77 -14.93 32.84
N GLN A 169 -5.75 -15.57 32.27
CA GLN A 169 -5.15 -16.78 32.86
C GLN A 169 -4.14 -16.47 33.98
N GLU A 170 -3.40 -15.36 33.90
CA GLU A 170 -2.50 -14.92 34.99
C GLU A 170 -3.24 -14.49 36.26
N VAL A 171 -4.48 -13.98 36.15
CA VAL A 171 -5.29 -13.60 37.32
C VAL A 171 -5.82 -14.82 38.09
N THR A 172 -5.90 -16.00 37.45
CA THR A 172 -6.38 -17.24 38.10
C THR A 172 -5.30 -18.08 38.78
N THR A 173 -4.02 -17.72 38.65
CA THR A 173 -2.89 -18.50 39.20
C THR A 173 -2.20 -17.83 40.40
N VAL A 174 -2.81 -16.81 41.00
CA VAL A 174 -2.39 -16.35 42.33
C VAL A 174 -2.96 -17.31 43.38
N ASP A 175 -2.16 -18.34 43.70
CA ASP A 175 -2.42 -19.28 44.80
C ASP A 175 -2.60 -18.51 46.13
N PRO A 176 -3.58 -18.89 46.97
CA PRO A 176 -3.66 -18.38 48.33
C PRO A 176 -2.57 -19.05 49.17
N LEU A 177 -1.50 -18.33 49.48
CA LEU A 177 -0.52 -18.77 50.48
C LEU A 177 -0.87 -18.22 51.88
N GLU A 178 -0.88 -19.18 52.81
CA GLU A 178 -0.60 -19.06 54.25
C GLU A 178 -1.69 -18.50 55.17
N THR A 179 -2.37 -19.42 55.88
CA THR A 179 -2.35 -19.46 57.35
C THR A 179 -2.54 -20.88 57.86
#